data_AF-A0A0B2PJG1-F1
#
_entry.id   AF-A0A0B2PJG1-F1
#
_cell.length_a   1.000
_cell.length_b   1.000
_cell.length_c   1.000
_cell.angle_alpha   90.00
_cell.angle_beta   90.00
_cell.angle_gamma   90.00
#
_symmetry.space_group_name_H-M   'P 1'
#
loop_
_entity.id
_entity.type
_entity.pdbx_description
1 polymer ?
#
loop_
_entity_poly.entity_id
_entity_poly.type
_entity_poly.pdbx_seq_one_letter_code
_entity_poly.pdbx_strand_id
1 'polypeptide(L)'
;MSKLEIFSIEEYLSYTLSLLELLNSVSSRLSNLDQARLSLVHGLTLVENSPSLATKHLKAIQFQQGYSFTTNFGKDHDDEVRVFSGKEWIVHEAVKEMRSIGFWVCGVMLSCLYGDGKPYMELRKIAGGFDGSLVATLDFKINEQLIEKRPLFSEIKEVNNGVSNLLVASDEVRHDAANELQTKLRVLEKLSDDISKEVDNLFANVMTQRSELIDSFRLQKQPQKSSV
;
A
#
# COMPACT_ATOMS: atom_id res chain seq x y z
N MET A 1 -28.68 9.91 19.37
CA MET A 1 -27.23 10.07 19.20
C MET A 1 -26.83 11.44 19.70
N SER A 2 -25.85 11.50 20.60
CA SER A 2 -25.24 12.74 21.06
C SER A 2 -24.37 13.36 19.95
N LYS A 3 -24.07 14.66 20.05
CA LYS A 3 -23.17 15.34 19.11
C LYS A 3 -21.77 14.70 19.11
N LEU A 4 -21.31 14.24 20.28
CA LEU A 4 -20.01 13.58 20.44
C LEU A 4 -19.97 12.19 19.81
N GLU A 5 -21.04 11.40 19.95
CA GLU A 5 -21.15 10.10 19.27
C GLU A 5 -21.07 10.26 17.75
N ILE A 6 -21.77 11.25 17.19
CA ILE A 6 -21.75 11.55 15.74
C ILE A 6 -20.32 11.87 15.29
N PHE A 7 -19.57 12.63 16.07
CA PHE A 7 -18.19 12.96 15.75
C PHE A 7 -17.25 11.75 15.76
N SER A 8 -17.34 10.88 16.77
CA SER A 8 -16.53 9.66 16.80
C SER A 8 -16.83 8.73 15.61
N ILE A 9 -18.09 8.68 15.16
CA ILE A 9 -18.49 7.93 13.96
C ILE A 9 -17.91 8.56 12.71
N GLU A 10 -18.03 9.89 12.57
CA GLU A 10 -17.48 10.64 11.43
C GLU A 10 -15.96 10.47 11.34
N GLU A 11 -15.26 10.51 12.47
CA GLU A 11 -13.82 10.27 12.55
C GLU A 11 -13.44 8.87 12.06
N TYR A 12 -14.12 7.82 12.54
CA TYR A 12 -13.88 6.46 12.08
C TYR A 12 -14.20 6.28 10.58
N LEU A 13 -15.28 6.89 10.08
CA LEU A 13 -15.62 6.85 8.66
C LEU A 13 -14.63 7.65 7.81
N SER A 14 -14.09 8.76 8.29
CA SER A 14 -13.02 9.51 7.62
C SER A 14 -11.74 8.68 7.52
N TYR A 15 -11.34 8.08 8.65
CA TYR A 15 -10.17 7.20 8.72
C TYR A 15 -10.30 6.01 7.77
N THR A 16 -11.39 5.25 7.83
CA THR A 16 -11.57 4.05 6.99
C THR A 16 -11.63 4.40 5.51
N LEU A 17 -12.17 5.57 5.13
CA LEU A 17 -12.12 6.05 3.75
C LEU A 17 -10.68 6.32 3.31
N SER A 18 -9.91 7.03 4.14
CA SER A 18 -8.49 7.29 3.88
C SER A 18 -7.70 5.98 3.75
N LEU A 19 -7.96 5.01 4.62
CA LEU A 19 -7.30 3.70 4.54
C LEU A 19 -7.63 2.95 3.23
N LEU A 20 -8.89 2.97 2.78
CA LEU A 20 -9.27 2.37 1.50
C LEU A 20 -8.56 3.02 0.31
N GLU A 21 -8.39 4.35 0.33
CA GLU A 21 -7.61 5.07 -0.68
C GLU A 21 -6.12 4.65 -0.67
N LEU A 22 -5.54 4.39 0.50
CA LEU A 22 -4.17 3.84 0.62
C LEU A 22 -4.07 2.44 0.03
N LEU A 23 -5.01 1.56 0.37
CA LEU A 23 -5.02 0.18 -0.13
C LEU A 23 -5.19 0.18 -1.65
N ASN A 24 -6.07 1.02 -2.20
CA ASN A 24 -6.19 1.22 -3.64
C ASN A 24 -4.89 1.72 -4.28
N SER A 25 -4.18 2.63 -3.61
CA SER A 25 -2.87 3.09 -4.08
C SER A 25 -1.87 1.93 -4.13
N VAL A 26 -1.85 1.07 -3.11
CA VAL A 26 -1.00 -0.14 -3.07
C VAL A 26 -1.38 -1.10 -4.21
N SER A 27 -2.65 -1.45 -4.38
CA SER A 27 -3.13 -2.34 -5.45
C SER A 27 -2.81 -1.81 -6.84
N SER A 28 -2.97 -0.50 -7.06
CA SER A 28 -2.60 0.15 -8.32
C SER A 28 -1.11 -0.02 -8.63
N ARG A 29 -0.24 0.09 -7.62
CA ARG A 29 1.21 -0.08 -7.80
C ARG A 29 1.60 -1.53 -8.05
N LEU A 30 0.97 -2.48 -7.37
CA LEU A 30 1.17 -3.91 -7.63
C LEU A 30 0.72 -4.27 -9.05
N SER A 31 -0.41 -3.74 -9.51
CA SER A 31 -0.87 -3.95 -10.90
C SER A 31 0.11 -3.39 -11.95
N ASN A 32 0.69 -2.21 -11.70
CA ASN A 32 1.74 -1.65 -12.56
C ASN A 32 3.02 -2.52 -12.56
N LEU A 33 3.40 -3.04 -11.39
CA LEU A 33 4.53 -3.95 -11.23
C LEU A 33 4.30 -5.25 -12.02
N ASP A 34 3.10 -5.81 -11.95
CA ASP A 34 2.71 -7.01 -12.69
C ASP A 34 2.72 -6.77 -14.20
N GLN A 35 2.26 -5.60 -14.65
CA GLN A 35 2.35 -5.22 -16.07
C GLN A 35 3.81 -5.14 -16.56
N ALA A 36 4.70 -4.55 -15.75
CA ALA A 36 6.13 -4.50 -16.07
C ALA A 36 6.75 -5.90 -16.10
N ARG A 37 6.41 -6.76 -15.13
CA ARG A 37 6.82 -8.17 -15.07
C ARG A 37 6.37 -8.94 -16.32
N LEU A 38 5.10 -8.83 -16.71
CA LEU A 38 4.56 -9.50 -17.89
C LEU A 38 5.25 -9.05 -19.18
N SER A 39 5.58 -7.75 -19.29
CA SER A 39 6.40 -7.25 -20.40
C SER A 39 7.78 -7.93 -20.42
N LEU A 40 8.44 -8.08 -19.27
CA LEU A 40 9.73 -8.77 -19.18
C LEU A 40 9.64 -10.25 -19.56
N VAL A 41 8.63 -10.97 -19.07
CA VAL A 41 8.37 -12.36 -19.44
C VAL A 41 8.18 -12.48 -20.95
N HIS A 42 7.40 -11.59 -21.56
CA HIS A 42 7.22 -11.59 -23.01
C HIS A 42 8.54 -11.30 -23.74
N GLY A 43 9.30 -10.30 -23.29
CA GLY A 43 10.63 -10.01 -23.84
C GLY A 43 11.54 -11.22 -23.80
N LEU A 44 11.52 -11.99 -22.71
CA LEU A 44 12.30 -13.21 -22.53
C LEU A 44 11.93 -14.28 -23.56
N THR A 45 10.64 -14.47 -23.86
CA THR A 45 10.20 -15.44 -24.90
C THR A 45 10.65 -15.06 -26.32
N LEU A 46 10.97 -13.79 -26.55
CA LEU A 46 11.42 -13.28 -27.84
C LEU A 46 12.94 -13.29 -28.00
N VAL A 47 13.71 -13.55 -26.94
CA VAL A 47 15.18 -13.47 -26.96
C VAL A 47 15.80 -14.35 -28.03
N GLU A 48 15.28 -15.56 -28.22
CA GLU A 48 15.81 -16.52 -29.19
C GLU A 48 15.27 -16.28 -30.62
N ASN A 49 14.00 -15.89 -30.73
CA ASN A 49 13.29 -15.84 -32.01
C ASN A 49 13.33 -14.46 -32.69
N SER A 50 13.46 -13.39 -31.91
CA SER A 50 13.40 -12.00 -32.41
C SER A 50 14.12 -11.03 -31.45
N PRO A 51 15.46 -11.03 -31.42
CA PRO A 51 16.24 -10.22 -30.48
C PRO A 51 15.94 -8.71 -30.53
N SER A 52 15.66 -8.19 -31.73
CA SER A 52 15.29 -6.77 -31.94
C SER A 52 13.93 -6.39 -31.34
N LEU A 53 13.01 -7.35 -31.20
CA LEU A 53 11.74 -7.16 -30.51
C LEU A 53 11.89 -7.40 -29.01
N ALA A 54 12.72 -8.38 -28.60
CA ALA A 54 13.01 -8.66 -27.19
C ALA A 54 13.51 -7.42 -26.45
N THR A 55 14.45 -6.66 -27.05
CA THR A 55 15.01 -5.42 -26.48
C THR A 55 13.97 -4.32 -26.24
N LYS A 56 12.83 -4.31 -26.94
CA LYS A 56 11.74 -3.35 -26.68
C LYS A 56 11.00 -3.65 -25.38
N HIS A 57 10.98 -4.92 -24.98
CA HIS A 57 10.24 -5.44 -23.83
C HIS A 57 11.12 -5.67 -22.60
N LEU A 58 12.40 -5.98 -22.80
CA LEU A 58 13.42 -6.16 -21.76
C LEU A 58 13.90 -4.81 -21.21
N LYS A 59 13.00 -4.10 -20.53
CA LYS A 59 13.29 -2.82 -19.88
C LYS A 59 13.29 -2.99 -18.38
N ALA A 60 14.24 -2.36 -17.71
CA ALA A 60 14.24 -2.28 -16.26
C ALA A 60 12.88 -1.75 -15.76
N ILE A 61 12.38 -2.37 -14.69
CA ILE A 61 11.20 -1.91 -13.95
C ILE A 61 11.56 -0.56 -13.35
N GLN A 62 10.82 0.47 -13.76
CA GLN A 62 11.00 1.82 -13.25
C GLN A 62 10.06 2.07 -12.08
N PHE A 63 10.62 2.59 -11.00
CA PHE A 63 9.82 3.21 -9.97
C PHE A 63 9.20 4.50 -10.52
N GLN A 64 7.88 4.57 -10.59
CA GLN A 64 7.22 5.82 -11.00
C GLN A 64 7.51 6.89 -9.95
N GLN A 65 8.13 7.98 -10.36
CA GLN A 65 8.44 9.10 -9.48
C GLN A 65 7.20 9.97 -9.24
N GLY A 66 7.21 10.71 -8.13
CA GLY A 66 6.22 11.77 -7.90
C GLY A 66 4.95 11.33 -7.18
N TYR A 67 5.03 10.31 -6.31
CA TYR A 67 3.93 10.05 -5.39
C TYR A 67 3.60 11.30 -4.58
N SER A 68 2.33 11.67 -4.54
CA SER A 68 1.83 12.70 -3.66
C SER A 68 0.39 12.38 -3.33
N PHE A 69 0.07 12.43 -2.05
CA PHE A 69 -1.32 12.36 -1.64
C PHE A 69 -2.11 13.56 -2.18
N THR A 70 -3.41 13.37 -2.39
CA THR A 70 -4.28 14.49 -2.71
C THR A 70 -4.25 15.50 -1.55
N THR A 71 -4.43 16.78 -1.84
CA THR A 71 -4.38 17.85 -0.83
C THR A 71 -5.44 17.73 0.27
N ASN A 72 -6.42 16.82 0.12
CA ASN A 72 -7.48 16.57 1.08
C ASN A 72 -7.33 15.24 1.82
N PHE A 73 -6.35 14.41 1.45
CA PHE A 73 -6.12 13.11 2.05
C PHE A 73 -5.73 13.23 3.53
N GLY A 74 -6.46 12.54 4.41
CA GLY A 74 -6.20 12.53 5.85
C GLY A 74 -6.31 13.90 6.54
N LYS A 75 -6.91 14.90 5.89
CA LYS A 75 -7.32 16.13 6.57
C LYS A 75 -8.53 15.82 7.43
N ASP A 76 -8.29 15.68 8.72
CA ASP A 76 -9.36 15.88 9.69
C ASP A 76 -9.63 17.38 9.86
N HIS A 77 -10.85 17.72 10.25
CA HIS A 77 -11.22 19.07 10.66
C HIS A 77 -10.53 19.40 12.01
N ASP A 78 -9.23 19.70 11.96
CA ASP A 78 -8.29 19.70 13.09
C ASP A 78 -8.28 20.98 13.94
N ASP A 79 -9.26 21.88 13.79
CA ASP A 79 -9.19 23.20 14.45
C ASP A 79 -10.10 23.39 15.67
N GLU A 80 -10.95 22.41 16.04
CA GLU A 80 -11.68 22.47 17.31
C GLU A 80 -11.03 21.54 18.32
N VAL A 81 -10.43 22.13 19.37
CA VAL A 81 -10.06 21.40 20.59
C VAL A 81 -11.33 20.81 21.20
N ARG A 82 -11.62 19.55 20.86
CA ARG A 82 -12.82 18.84 21.29
C ARG A 82 -12.52 18.05 22.54
N VAL A 83 -13.24 18.37 23.61
CA VAL A 83 -13.15 17.65 24.88
C VAL A 83 -14.09 16.44 24.79
N PHE A 84 -13.53 15.25 24.61
CA PHE A 84 -14.29 14.01 24.80
C PHE A 84 -14.29 13.63 26.29
N SER A 85 -15.37 13.00 26.75
CA SER A 85 -15.48 12.48 28.12
C SER A 85 -16.05 11.07 28.10
N GLY A 86 -15.57 10.18 28.97
CA GLY A 86 -16.18 8.86 29.13
C GLY A 86 -15.85 7.88 28.00
N LYS A 87 -16.87 7.32 27.35
CA LYS A 87 -16.70 6.25 26.35
C LYS A 87 -16.20 6.79 25.01
N GLU A 88 -16.59 8.02 24.69
CA GLU A 88 -16.25 8.72 23.46
C GLU A 88 -14.75 8.99 23.37
N TRP A 89 -14.10 9.27 24.51
CA TRP A 89 -12.64 9.40 24.59
C TRP A 89 -11.93 8.09 24.26
N ILE A 90 -12.44 6.96 24.76
CA ILE A 90 -11.86 5.64 24.48
C ILE A 90 -11.96 5.33 22.99
N VAL A 91 -13.10 5.64 22.37
CA VAL A 91 -13.30 5.45 20.91
C VAL A 91 -12.35 6.34 20.13
N HIS A 92 -12.24 7.62 20.48
CA HIS A 92 -11.33 8.57 19.83
C HIS A 92 -9.88 8.08 19.86
N GLU A 93 -9.36 7.71 21.04
CA GLU A 93 -7.99 7.20 21.17
C GLU A 93 -7.78 5.89 20.39
N ALA A 94 -8.80 5.00 20.36
CA ALA A 94 -8.73 3.79 19.55
C ALA A 94 -8.65 4.11 18.04
N VAL A 95 -9.46 5.05 17.54
CA VAL A 95 -9.43 5.46 16.12
C VAL A 95 -8.10 6.10 15.77
N LYS A 96 -7.56 6.95 16.65
CA LYS A 96 -6.23 7.56 16.50
C LYS A 96 -5.14 6.51 16.39
N GLU A 97 -5.15 5.50 17.27
CA GLU A 97 -4.19 4.40 17.23
C GLU A 97 -4.33 3.56 15.95
N MET A 98 -5.56 3.23 15.55
CA MET A 98 -5.84 2.52 14.29
C MET A 98 -5.32 3.32 13.08
N ARG A 99 -5.50 4.64 13.08
CA ARG A 99 -4.95 5.53 12.06
C ARG A 99 -3.44 5.47 12.04
N SER A 100 -2.78 5.61 13.19
CA SER A 100 -1.33 5.56 13.29
C SER A 100 -0.77 4.25 12.73
N ILE A 101 -1.33 3.10 13.14
CA ILE A 101 -0.92 1.79 12.64
C ILE A 101 -1.14 1.65 11.13
N GLY A 102 -2.35 1.97 10.66
CA GLY A 102 -2.72 1.83 9.24
C GLY A 102 -1.83 2.70 8.34
N PHE A 103 -1.61 3.96 8.72
CA PHE A 103 -0.82 4.91 7.94
C PHE A 103 0.66 4.54 7.97
N TRP A 104 1.15 4.04 9.10
CA TRP A 104 2.52 3.54 9.19
C TRP A 104 2.77 2.35 8.26
N VAL A 105 1.90 1.33 8.31
CA VAL A 105 2.01 0.12 7.46
C VAL A 105 1.91 0.49 5.97
N CYS A 106 0.89 1.29 5.61
CA CYS A 106 0.70 1.73 4.23
C CYS A 106 1.86 2.59 3.74
N GLY A 107 2.37 3.52 4.56
CA GLY A 107 3.49 4.38 4.19
C GLY A 107 4.76 3.61 3.94
N VAL A 108 5.05 2.64 4.81
CA VAL A 108 6.12 1.66 4.61
C VAL A 108 5.96 0.90 3.29
N MET A 109 4.78 0.34 3.03
CA MET A 109 4.53 -0.48 1.85
C MET A 109 4.65 0.34 0.56
N LEU A 110 4.03 1.52 0.53
CA LEU A 110 4.11 2.44 -0.58
C LEU A 110 5.55 2.88 -0.82
N SER A 111 6.33 3.18 0.21
CA SER A 111 7.75 3.49 0.05
C SER A 111 8.55 2.36 -0.59
N CYS A 112 8.21 1.09 -0.32
CA CYS A 112 8.83 -0.05 -1.02
C CYS A 112 8.44 -0.09 -2.51
N LEU A 113 7.16 0.15 -2.81
CA LEU A 113 6.61 0.13 -4.17
C LEU A 113 7.04 1.32 -5.03
N TYR A 114 7.33 2.46 -4.40
CA TYR A 114 7.85 3.67 -5.05
C TYR A 114 9.38 3.74 -5.01
N GLY A 115 10.04 2.88 -4.24
CA GLY A 115 11.50 2.83 -4.15
C GLY A 115 12.12 4.06 -3.46
N ASP A 116 11.34 4.84 -2.72
CA ASP A 116 11.81 6.02 -1.99
C ASP A 116 11.04 6.21 -0.67
N GLY A 117 11.59 7.01 0.24
CA GLY A 117 10.99 7.28 1.55
C GLY A 117 9.84 8.29 1.56
N LYS A 118 9.50 8.89 0.42
CA LYS A 118 8.55 10.00 0.36
C LYS A 118 7.13 9.61 0.79
N PRO A 119 6.54 8.48 0.32
CA PRO A 119 5.21 8.04 0.78
C PRO A 119 5.11 7.91 2.31
N TYR A 120 6.10 7.25 2.93
CA TYR A 120 6.16 7.10 4.37
C TYR A 120 6.27 8.46 5.09
N MET A 121 7.12 9.36 4.61
CA MET A 121 7.30 10.69 5.23
C MET A 121 6.05 11.56 5.10
N GLU A 122 5.32 11.50 3.98
CA GLU A 122 4.05 12.21 3.82
C GLU A 122 2.99 11.65 4.78
N LEU A 123 2.83 10.32 4.87
CA LEU A 123 1.86 9.71 5.77
C LEU A 123 2.15 9.94 7.25
N ARG A 124 3.43 9.92 7.62
CA ARG A 124 3.87 10.27 8.98
C ARG A 124 3.44 11.69 9.35
N LYS A 125 3.58 12.65 8.42
CA LYS A 125 3.14 14.03 8.65
C LYS A 125 1.62 14.13 8.75
N ILE A 126 0.88 13.45 7.88
CA ILE A 126 -0.58 13.44 7.90
C ILE A 126 -1.11 12.83 9.20
N ALA A 127 -0.45 11.79 9.73
CA ALA A 127 -0.81 11.19 11.01
C ALA A 127 -0.43 12.03 12.24
N GLY A 128 0.26 13.18 12.07
CA GLY A 128 0.76 13.98 13.18
C GLY A 128 1.98 13.36 13.88
N GLY A 129 2.67 12.42 13.24
CA GLY A 129 3.73 11.61 13.82
C GLY A 129 3.22 10.32 14.46
N PHE A 130 4.14 9.56 15.05
CA PHE A 130 3.86 8.25 15.65
C PHE A 130 4.41 8.10 17.07
N ASP A 131 4.95 9.18 17.66
CA ASP A 131 5.70 9.13 18.93
C ASP A 131 4.83 8.68 20.13
N GLY A 132 3.51 8.85 20.03
CA GLY A 132 2.53 8.40 21.03
C GLY A 132 1.83 7.07 20.71
N SER A 133 2.15 6.41 19.59
CA SER A 133 1.46 5.21 19.13
C SER A 133 2.23 3.93 19.46
N LEU A 134 1.55 2.78 19.43
CA LEU A 134 2.17 1.46 19.57
C LEU A 134 3.23 1.20 18.50
N VAL A 135 3.15 1.88 17.34
CA VAL A 135 4.17 1.78 16.30
C VAL A 135 5.42 2.64 16.56
N ALA A 136 5.48 3.46 17.63
CA ALA A 136 6.60 4.37 17.89
C ALA A 136 7.97 3.67 17.88
N THR A 137 8.07 2.48 18.49
CA THR A 137 9.33 1.72 18.53
C THR A 137 9.72 1.18 17.15
N LEU A 138 8.74 0.80 16.34
CA LEU A 138 8.98 0.34 14.97
C LEU A 138 9.32 1.53 14.07
N ASP A 139 8.65 2.65 14.27
CA ASP A 139 8.88 3.91 13.58
C ASP A 139 10.31 4.41 13.78
N PHE A 140 10.80 4.42 15.02
CA PHE A 140 12.17 4.80 15.33
C PHE A 140 13.23 3.94 14.62
N LYS A 141 12.89 2.67 14.31
CA LYS A 141 13.78 1.75 13.60
C LYS A 141 13.76 1.95 12.08
N ILE A 142 12.80 2.71 11.55
CA ILE A 142 12.80 3.06 10.13
C ILE A 142 13.86 4.13 9.90
N ASN A 143 14.94 3.74 9.21
CA ASN A 143 15.83 4.69 8.54
C ASN A 143 15.69 4.52 7.01
N GLU A 144 16.19 5.48 6.23
CA GLU A 144 16.18 5.39 4.75
C GLU A 144 16.90 4.13 4.21
N GLN A 145 17.98 3.68 4.87
CA GLN A 145 18.68 2.44 4.49
C GLN A 145 17.83 1.18 4.70
N LEU A 146 16.83 1.22 5.58
CA LEU A 146 15.91 0.13 5.85
C LEU A 146 14.96 -0.07 4.67
N ILE A 147 14.59 1.01 3.97
CA ILE A 147 13.75 0.96 2.76
C ILE A 147 14.47 0.19 1.66
N GLU A 148 15.79 0.40 1.52
CA GLU A 148 16.60 -0.31 0.53
C GLU A 148 16.78 -1.80 0.81
N LYS A 149 16.59 -2.23 2.06
CA LYS A 149 16.71 -3.63 2.51
C LYS A 149 15.38 -4.37 2.51
N ARG A 150 14.30 -3.76 2.03
CA ARG A 150 12.96 -4.39 2.02
C ARG A 150 12.87 -5.45 0.93
N PRO A 151 12.25 -6.62 1.20
CA PRO A 151 12.21 -7.74 0.27
C PRO A 151 11.71 -7.36 -1.13
N LEU A 152 10.58 -6.65 -1.23
CA LEU A 152 10.01 -6.30 -2.54
C LEU A 152 10.94 -5.40 -3.36
N PHE A 153 11.59 -4.44 -2.71
CA PHE A 153 12.51 -3.52 -3.36
C PHE A 153 13.81 -4.22 -3.79
N SER A 154 14.33 -5.14 -2.98
CA SER A 154 15.48 -5.96 -3.36
C SER A 154 15.18 -6.86 -4.56
N GLU A 155 14.01 -7.51 -4.60
CA GLU A 155 13.62 -8.35 -5.75
C GLU A 155 13.52 -7.53 -7.04
N ILE A 156 12.95 -6.32 -7.00
CA ILE A 156 12.90 -5.43 -8.18
C ILE A 156 14.33 -5.05 -8.64
N LYS A 157 15.24 -4.75 -7.71
CA LYS A 157 16.66 -4.48 -8.03
C LYS A 157 17.31 -5.71 -8.67
N GLU A 158 17.08 -6.91 -8.15
CA GLU A 158 17.65 -8.15 -8.69
C GLU A 158 17.13 -8.47 -10.09
N VAL A 159 15.84 -8.28 -10.35
CA VAL A 159 15.24 -8.41 -11.69
C VAL A 159 15.88 -7.40 -12.65
N ASN A 160 16.03 -6.14 -12.26
CA ASN A 160 16.67 -5.11 -13.08
C ASN A 160 18.14 -5.42 -13.40
N ASN A 161 18.87 -5.97 -12.44
CA ASN A 161 20.24 -6.47 -12.66
C ASN A 161 20.24 -7.65 -13.64
N GLY A 162 19.28 -8.59 -13.51
CA GLY A 162 19.11 -9.71 -14.44
C GLY A 162 18.83 -9.27 -15.87
N VAL A 163 17.99 -8.25 -16.07
CA VAL A 163 17.75 -7.62 -17.38
C VAL A 163 19.05 -7.05 -17.94
N SER A 164 19.80 -6.31 -17.13
CA SER A 164 21.07 -5.70 -17.56
C SER A 164 22.10 -6.76 -17.97
N ASN A 165 22.24 -7.83 -17.18
CA ASN A 165 23.12 -8.96 -17.47
C ASN A 165 22.74 -9.66 -18.77
N LEU A 166 21.44 -9.90 -18.99
CA LEU A 166 20.94 -10.54 -20.21
C LEU A 166 21.23 -9.70 -21.46
N LEU A 167 21.11 -8.36 -21.37
CA LEU A 167 21.37 -7.46 -22.50
C LEU A 167 22.85 -7.39 -22.91
N VAL A 168 23.77 -7.64 -21.99
CA VAL A 168 25.23 -7.64 -22.27
C VAL A 168 25.80 -9.06 -22.48
N ALA A 169 25.00 -10.10 -22.29
CA ALA A 169 25.42 -11.49 -22.42
C ALA A 169 25.82 -11.86 -23.86
N SER A 170 26.95 -12.56 -24.01
CA SER A 170 27.33 -13.21 -25.26
C SER A 170 26.39 -14.37 -25.59
N ASP A 171 26.36 -14.81 -26.85
CA ASP A 171 25.50 -15.91 -27.31
C ASP A 171 25.68 -17.19 -26.47
N GLU A 172 26.90 -17.46 -26.02
CA GLU A 172 27.27 -18.66 -25.25
C GLU A 172 26.63 -18.72 -23.85
N VAL A 173 26.45 -17.57 -23.19
CA VAL A 173 25.92 -17.48 -21.81
C VAL A 173 24.51 -16.87 -21.75
N ARG A 174 23.95 -16.47 -22.90
CA ARG A 174 22.63 -15.82 -22.98
C ARG A 174 21.51 -16.70 -22.46
N HIS A 175 21.56 -18.00 -22.75
CA HIS A 175 20.55 -18.95 -22.27
C HIS A 175 20.54 -19.05 -20.74
N ASP A 176 21.73 -19.10 -20.12
CA ASP A 176 21.86 -19.12 -18.67
C ASP A 176 21.36 -17.82 -18.03
N ALA A 177 21.74 -16.67 -18.59
CA ALA A 177 21.25 -15.36 -18.15
C ALA A 177 19.72 -15.24 -18.27
N ALA A 178 19.12 -15.83 -19.32
CA ALA A 178 17.69 -15.85 -19.51
C ALA A 178 16.98 -16.72 -18.45
N ASN A 179 17.53 -17.90 -18.13
CA ASN A 179 17.01 -18.79 -17.08
C ASN A 179 17.13 -18.15 -15.68
N GLU A 180 18.23 -17.43 -15.41
CA GLU A 180 18.41 -16.68 -14.16
C GLU A 180 17.33 -15.59 -14.04
N LEU A 181 17.12 -14.78 -15.10
CA LEU A 181 16.08 -13.76 -15.11
C LEU A 181 14.69 -14.37 -14.95
N GLN A 182 14.40 -15.51 -15.58
CA GLN A 182 13.13 -16.22 -15.42
C GLN A 182 12.88 -16.60 -13.96
N THR A 183 13.92 -17.08 -13.26
CA THR A 183 13.83 -17.47 -11.86
C THR A 183 13.52 -16.26 -10.98
N LYS A 184 14.21 -15.13 -11.19
CA LYS A 184 13.95 -13.88 -10.46
C LYS A 184 12.55 -13.33 -10.71
N LEU A 185 12.05 -13.39 -11.94
CA LEU A 185 10.68 -12.99 -12.27
C LEU A 185 9.62 -13.82 -11.54
N ARG A 186 9.85 -15.13 -11.34
CA ARG A 186 8.95 -16.00 -10.56
C ARG A 186 8.97 -15.68 -9.06
N VAL A 187 10.13 -15.32 -8.51
CA VAL A 187 10.23 -14.89 -7.10
C VAL A 187 9.45 -13.60 -6.89
N LEU A 188 9.63 -12.62 -7.78
CA LEU A 188 8.90 -11.35 -7.75
C LEU A 188 7.38 -11.55 -7.92
N GLU A 189 6.95 -12.43 -8.83
CA GLU A 189 5.55 -12.80 -9.02
C GLU A 189 4.93 -13.32 -7.73
N LYS A 190 5.55 -14.34 -7.12
CA LYS A 190 5.03 -14.93 -5.88
C LYS A 190 4.91 -13.89 -4.76
N LEU A 191 5.92 -13.03 -4.60
CA LEU A 191 5.89 -11.97 -3.60
C LEU A 191 4.79 -10.93 -3.88
N SER A 192 4.62 -10.51 -5.14
CA SER A 192 3.57 -9.58 -5.55
C SER A 192 2.18 -10.17 -5.31
N ASP A 193 1.97 -11.45 -5.63
CA ASP A 193 0.71 -12.17 -5.44
C ASP A 193 0.36 -12.30 -3.94
N ASP A 194 1.34 -12.63 -3.11
CA ASP A 194 1.13 -12.76 -1.66
C ASP A 194 0.78 -11.41 -1.03
N ILE A 195 1.45 -10.32 -1.43
CA ILE A 195 1.09 -8.97 -0.98
C ILE A 195 -0.31 -8.58 -1.49
N SER A 196 -0.63 -8.87 -2.75
CA SER A 196 -1.93 -8.53 -3.34
C SER A 196 -3.08 -9.18 -2.57
N LYS A 197 -2.95 -10.46 -2.19
CA LYS A 197 -3.96 -11.16 -1.36
C LYS A 197 -4.16 -10.49 -0.01
N GLU A 198 -3.07 -10.10 0.67
CA GLU A 198 -3.17 -9.42 1.97
C GLU A 198 -3.86 -8.05 1.85
N VAL A 199 -3.55 -7.30 0.78
CA VAL A 199 -4.19 -6.01 0.50
C VAL A 199 -5.68 -6.19 0.20
N ASP A 200 -6.05 -7.17 -0.63
CA ASP A 200 -7.45 -7.47 -0.97
C ASP A 200 -8.24 -7.91 0.28
N ASN A 201 -7.65 -8.76 1.12
CA ASN A 201 -8.25 -9.18 2.39
C ASN A 201 -8.48 -7.98 3.32
N LEU A 202 -7.48 -7.11 3.46
CA LEU A 202 -7.59 -5.92 4.30
C LEU A 202 -8.64 -4.94 3.75
N PHE A 203 -8.69 -4.75 2.43
CA PHE A 203 -9.68 -3.91 1.76
C PHE A 203 -11.10 -4.44 2.01
N ALA A 204 -11.31 -5.75 1.84
CA ALA A 204 -12.59 -6.40 2.09
C ALA A 204 -13.02 -6.28 3.56
N ASN A 205 -12.09 -6.46 4.50
CA ASN A 205 -12.36 -6.31 5.93
C ASN A 205 -12.79 -4.87 6.30
N VAL A 206 -12.05 -3.86 5.81
CA VAL A 206 -12.38 -2.45 6.06
C VAL A 206 -13.74 -2.10 5.44
N MET A 207 -14.01 -2.55 4.21
CA MET A 207 -15.30 -2.35 3.56
C MET A 207 -16.47 -3.01 4.31
N THR A 208 -16.26 -4.21 4.83
CA THR A 208 -17.27 -4.95 5.60
C THR A 208 -17.60 -4.21 6.89
N GLN A 209 -16.59 -3.89 7.70
CA GLN A 209 -16.77 -3.16 8.97
C GLN A 209 -17.43 -1.79 8.77
N ARG A 210 -17.00 -1.07 7.73
CA ARG A 210 -17.60 0.22 7.35
C ARG A 210 -19.07 0.07 6.97
N SER A 211 -19.41 -0.92 6.15
CA SER A 211 -20.79 -1.17 5.70
C SER A 211 -21.68 -1.56 6.87
N GLU A 212 -21.23 -2.47 7.73
CA GLU A 212 -21.96 -2.89 8.93
C GLU A 212 -22.26 -1.71 9.86
N LEU A 213 -21.27 -0.83 10.08
CA LEU A 213 -21.45 0.36 10.88
C LEU A 213 -22.52 1.28 10.25
N ILE A 214 -22.45 1.55 8.95
CA ILE A 214 -23.44 2.38 8.23
C ILE A 214 -24.85 1.77 8.31
N ASP A 215 -24.96 0.46 8.11
CA ASP A 215 -26.24 -0.24 8.13
C ASP A 215 -26.87 -0.27 9.53
N SER A 216 -26.05 -0.37 10.58
CA SER A 216 -26.54 -0.25 11.97
C SER A 216 -27.28 1.07 12.20
N PHE A 217 -26.80 2.17 11.61
CA PHE A 217 -27.48 3.47 11.69
C PHE A 217 -28.73 3.58 10.84
N ARG A 218 -28.76 2.91 9.68
CA ARG A 218 -29.95 2.86 8.82
C ARG A 218 -31.08 2.11 9.52
N LEU A 219 -30.76 0.99 10.19
CA LEU A 219 -31.73 0.19 10.94
C LEU A 219 -32.29 0.94 12.15
N GLN A 220 -31.47 1.71 12.87
CA GLN A 220 -31.94 2.56 13.97
C GLN A 220 -32.88 3.70 13.54
N LYS A 221 -32.84 4.11 12.27
CA LYS A 221 -33.70 5.17 11.72
C LYS A 221 -35.04 4.67 11.18
N GLN A 222 -35.25 3.36 11.03
CA GLN A 222 -36.57 2.82 10.66
C GLN A 222 -37.46 2.72 11.91
N PRO A 223 -38.68 3.28 11.90
CA PRO A 223 -39.59 3.11 13.03
C PRO A 223 -39.91 1.62 13.16
N GLN A 224 -39.70 1.06 14.35
CA GLN A 224 -40.27 -0.23 14.72
C GLN A 224 -41.78 -0.11 14.50
N LYS A 225 -42.30 -0.78 13.46
CA LYS A 225 -43.74 -0.99 13.34
C LYS A 225 -44.14 -1.84 14.54
N SER A 226 -44.68 -1.20 15.57
CA SER A 226 -45.39 -1.85 16.65
C SER A 226 -46.48 -2.69 16.03
N SER A 227 -46.31 -4.02 16.09
CA SER A 227 -47.35 -4.98 15.77
C SER A 227 -48.43 -4.83 16.84
N VAL A 228 -49.59 -4.32 16.44
CA VAL A 228 -50.83 -4.41 17.23
C VAL A 228 -51.47 -5.74 16.90
#